data_AF-A0A7K9D2M4-F1
#
_entry.id   AF-A0A7K9D2M4-F1
#
_cell.length_a   1.000
_cell.length_b   1.000
_cell.length_c   1.000
_cell.angle_alpha   90.00
_cell.angle_beta   90.00
_cell.angle_gamma   90.00
#
_symmetry.space_group_name_H-M   'P 1'
#
loop_
_entity.id
_entity.type
_entity.pdbx_description
1 polymer ?
#
loop_
_entity_poly.entity_id
_entity_poly.type
_entity_poly.pdbx_seq_one_letter_code
_entity_poly.pdbx_strand_id
1 'polypeptide(L)'
;EIHHWYTKFMRECPSGQLCLHEFKHVLDLHGLTPEANSYVEQVFHTFDMNKDGFIDFLEFIAAINLVIRGKIDQKLKWYFKLYDADGNGCIDKKELLSIF
;
A
#
# COMPACT_ATOMS: atom_id res chain seq x y z
N GLU A 1 1.34 14.89 13.24
CA GLU A 1 1.00 13.68 12.47
C GLU A 1 2.13 13.17 11.58
N ILE A 2 2.54 13.87 10.52
CA ILE A 2 3.62 13.38 9.61
C ILE A 2 4.93 13.13 10.34
N HIS A 3 5.31 14.00 11.29
CA HIS A 3 6.52 13.81 12.08
C HIS A 3 6.45 12.56 12.97
N HIS A 4 5.27 12.21 13.51
CA HIS A 4 5.09 10.98 14.30
C HIS A 4 5.25 9.73 13.42
N TRP A 5 4.67 9.74 12.22
CA TRP A 5 4.83 8.66 11.24
C TRP A 5 6.27 8.55 10.74
N TYR A 6 6.96 9.68 10.53
CA TYR A 6 8.39 9.70 10.21
C TYR A 6 9.26 9.12 11.32
N THR A 7 9.01 9.51 12.58
CA THR A 7 9.75 8.94 13.72
C THR A 7 9.48 7.44 13.88
N LYS A 8 8.23 7.00 13.69
CA LYS A 8 7.89 5.56 13.71
C LYS A 8 8.57 4.82 12.56
N PHE A 9 8.50 5.36 11.34
CA PHE A 9 9.12 4.81 10.14
C PHE A 9 10.65 4.68 10.30
N MET A 10 11.34 5.75 10.70
CA MET A 10 12.81 5.73 10.86
C MET A 10 13.28 4.85 12.03
N ARG A 11 12.42 4.64 13.04
CA ARG A 11 12.71 3.75 14.17
C ARG A 11 12.59 2.28 13.77
N GLU A 12 11.56 1.93 12.99
CA GLU A 12 11.31 0.56 12.55
C GLU A 12 12.16 0.20 11.32
N CYS A 13 12.46 1.17 10.45
CA CYS A 13 13.26 1.05 9.23
C CYS A 13 14.37 2.10 9.18
N PRO A 14 15.53 1.85 9.83
CA PRO A 14 16.67 2.76 9.77
C PRO A 14 17.32 2.85 8.38
N SER A 15 16.99 1.92 7.47
CA SER A 15 17.37 1.93 6.05
C SER A 15 16.73 3.09 5.26
N GLY A 16 15.61 3.64 5.74
CA GLY A 16 14.81 4.61 4.99
C GLY A 16 13.87 3.99 3.95
N GLN A 17 13.80 2.67 3.88
CA GLN A 17 12.97 1.89 2.94
C GLN A 17 12.24 0.78 3.70
N LEU A 18 10.94 0.63 3.46
CA LEU A 18 10.11 -0.44 4.02
C LEU A 18 10.09 -1.63 3.05
N CYS A 19 10.59 -2.78 3.47
CA CYS A 19 10.24 -4.03 2.80
C CYS A 19 8.83 -4.51 3.21
N LEU A 20 8.27 -5.46 2.47
CA LEU A 20 6.95 -6.04 2.76
C LEU A 20 6.81 -6.55 4.20
N HIS A 21 7.87 -7.14 4.75
CA HIS A 21 7.86 -7.64 6.13
C HIS A 21 7.74 -6.51 7.15
N GLU A 22 8.54 -5.45 6.97
CA GLU A 22 8.51 -4.27 7.83
C GLU A 22 7.21 -3.48 7.66
N PHE A 23 6.64 -3.43 6.45
CA PHE A 23 5.33 -2.85 6.19
C PHE A 23 4.23 -3.56 6.98
N LYS A 24 4.23 -4.90 6.99
CA LYS A 24 3.32 -5.69 7.83
C LYS A 24 3.51 -5.38 9.32
N HIS A 25 4.76 -5.15 9.77
CA HIS A 25 5.06 -4.79 11.17
C HIS A 25 4.62 -3.37 11.56
N VAL A 26 4.88 -2.38 10.72
CA VAL A 26 4.52 -0.98 10.97
C VAL A 26 3.01 -0.78 11.07
N LEU A 27 2.24 -1.57 10.31
CA LEU A 27 0.77 -1.56 10.30
C LEU A 27 0.13 -2.59 11.25
N ASP A 28 0.93 -3.36 12.00
CA ASP A 28 0.47 -4.38 12.94
C ASP A 28 -0.41 -5.47 12.29
N LEU A 29 -0.04 -5.89 11.07
CA LEU A 29 -0.77 -6.84 10.22
C LEU A 29 -0.30 -8.29 10.42
N HIS A 30 0.21 -8.64 11.60
CA HIS A 30 0.67 -9.99 11.90
C HIS A 30 -0.51 -10.94 12.18
N GLY A 31 -0.40 -12.19 11.72
CA GLY A 31 -1.40 -13.23 12.00
C GLY A 31 -2.67 -13.18 11.13
N LEU A 32 -2.62 -12.45 10.00
CA LEU A 32 -3.69 -12.43 9.01
C LEU A 32 -3.89 -13.80 8.34
N THR A 33 -5.12 -14.07 7.88
CA THR A 33 -5.42 -15.25 7.07
C THR A 33 -4.63 -15.20 5.74
N PRO A 34 -4.40 -16.34 5.06
CA PRO A 34 -3.68 -16.37 3.79
C PRO A 34 -4.25 -15.40 2.74
N GLU A 35 -5.57 -15.26 2.69
CA GLU A 35 -6.28 -14.37 1.75
C GLU A 35 -6.01 -12.90 2.07
N ALA A 36 -6.07 -12.52 3.36
CA ALA A 36 -5.73 -11.18 3.80
C ALA A 36 -4.24 -10.87 3.60
N ASN A 37 -3.36 -11.87 3.71
CA ASN A 37 -1.93 -11.72 3.44
C ASN A 37 -1.65 -11.41 1.96
N SER A 38 -2.34 -12.10 1.05
CA SER A 38 -2.31 -11.83 -0.40
C SER A 38 -2.79 -10.41 -0.72
N TYR A 39 -3.89 -9.98 -0.09
CA TYR A 39 -4.40 -8.62 -0.23
C TYR A 39 -3.40 -7.55 0.23
N VAL A 40 -2.73 -7.78 1.38
CA VAL A 40 -1.70 -6.87 1.89
C VAL A 40 -0.49 -6.79 0.96
N GLU A 41 -0.12 -7.90 0.31
CA GLU A 41 0.93 -7.94 -0.71
C GLU A 41 0.57 -7.13 -1.95
N GLN A 42 -0.67 -7.23 -2.43
CA GLN A 42 -1.14 -6.39 -3.54
C GLN A 42 -1.19 -4.91 -3.17
N VAL A 43 -1.62 -4.59 -1.96
CA VAL A 43 -1.60 -3.22 -1.43
C VAL A 43 -0.17 -2.68 -1.36
N PHE A 44 0.79 -3.50 -0.90
CA PHE A 44 2.20 -3.13 -0.86
C PHE A 44 2.73 -2.80 -2.26
N HIS A 45 2.49 -3.68 -3.25
CA HIS A 45 2.89 -3.42 -4.65
C HIS A 45 2.18 -2.23 -5.29
N THR A 46 1.00 -1.84 -4.81
CA THR A 46 0.32 -0.64 -5.30
C THR A 46 0.92 0.64 -4.72
N PHE A 47 1.51 0.57 -3.54
CA PHE A 47 2.22 1.69 -2.91
C PHE A 47 3.66 1.84 -3.39
N ASP A 48 4.32 0.75 -3.74
CA ASP A 48 5.61 0.72 -4.45
C ASP A 48 5.43 1.24 -5.89
N MET A 49 5.51 2.56 -6.06
CA MET A 49 5.23 3.22 -7.34
C MET A 49 6.38 3.07 -8.32
N ASN A 50 7.60 3.01 -7.79
CA ASN A 50 8.82 2.89 -8.59
C ASN A 50 9.15 1.40 -8.94
N LYS A 51 8.44 0.44 -8.33
CA LYS A 51 8.59 -1.01 -8.49
C LYS A 51 9.97 -1.52 -8.11
N ASP A 52 10.60 -0.90 -7.12
CA ASP A 52 11.91 -1.31 -6.62
C ASP A 52 11.84 -2.43 -5.57
N GLY A 53 10.62 -2.82 -5.17
CA GLY A 53 10.35 -3.85 -4.17
C GLY A 53 10.33 -3.32 -2.73
N PHE A 54 10.49 -2.01 -2.55
CA PHE A 54 10.47 -1.31 -1.28
C PHE A 54 9.49 -0.14 -1.35
N ILE A 55 9.06 0.34 -0.18
CA ILE A 55 8.29 1.56 -0.06
C ILE A 55 9.19 2.61 0.59
N ASP A 56 9.52 3.66 -0.14
CA ASP A 56 10.27 4.77 0.42
C ASP A 56 9.38 5.66 1.32
N PHE A 57 9.99 6.60 2.03
CA PHE A 57 9.23 7.47 2.94
C PHE A 57 8.17 8.33 2.24
N LEU A 58 8.41 8.74 0.98
CA LEU A 58 7.46 9.55 0.22
C LEU A 58 6.26 8.70 -0.21
N GLU A 59 6.50 7.48 -0.70
CA GLU A 59 5.48 6.51 -1.05
C GLU A 59 4.64 6.11 0.17
N PHE A 60 5.29 5.89 1.32
CA PHE A 60 4.62 5.61 2.59
C PHE A 60 3.72 6.76 3.05
N ILE A 61 4.19 8.01 2.96
CA ILE A 61 3.38 9.18 3.32
C ILE A 61 2.24 9.41 2.33
N ALA A 62 2.44 9.13 1.04
CA ALA A 62 1.38 9.19 0.04
C ALA A 62 0.28 8.15 0.37
N ALA A 63 0.67 6.92 0.70
CA ALA A 63 -0.21 5.85 1.14
C ALA A 63 -1.01 6.25 2.39
N ILE A 64 -0.33 6.72 3.44
CA ILE A 64 -0.96 7.12 4.69
C ILE A 64 -1.89 8.31 4.51
N ASN A 65 -1.51 9.33 3.73
CA ASN A 65 -2.40 10.46 3.46
C ASN A 65 -3.65 10.02 2.71
N LEU A 66 -3.54 9.07 1.80
CA LEU A 66 -4.69 8.55 1.07
C LEU A 66 -5.63 7.74 1.99
N VAL A 67 -5.08 6.88 2.85
CA VAL A 67 -5.85 6.04 3.78
C VAL A 67 -6.50 6.87 4.90
N ILE A 68 -5.75 7.78 5.52
CA ILE A 68 -6.19 8.56 6.69
C ILE A 68 -6.95 9.84 6.28
N ARG A 69 -6.51 10.56 5.25
CA ARG A 69 -6.99 11.92 4.92
C ARG A 69 -7.68 12.05 3.55
N GLY A 70 -7.66 11.01 2.72
CA GLY A 70 -8.30 11.04 1.41
C GLY A 70 -9.81 11.24 1.52
N LYS A 71 -10.35 12.20 0.76
CA LYS A 71 -11.80 12.26 0.50
C LYS A 71 -12.24 10.94 -0.15
N ILE A 72 -13.51 10.56 0.01
CA ILE A 72 -14.05 9.31 -0.55
C ILE A 72 -13.71 9.18 -2.05
N ASP A 73 -13.73 10.27 -2.81
CA ASP A 73 -13.37 10.26 -4.24
C ASP A 73 -11.90 9.90 -4.51
N GLN A 74 -10.98 10.31 -3.63
CA GLN A 74 -9.56 9.96 -3.75
C GLN A 74 -9.33 8.50 -3.35
N LYS A 75 -10.06 8.02 -2.33
CA LYS A 75 -10.05 6.60 -1.96
C LYS A 75 -10.59 5.74 -3.10
N LEU A 76 -11.72 6.12 -3.70
CA LEU A 76 -12.31 5.42 -4.84
C LEU A 76 -11.39 5.39 -6.06
N LYS A 77 -10.76 6.51 -6.42
CA LYS A 77 -9.77 6.54 -7.52
C LYS A 77 -8.59 5.62 -7.26
N TRP A 78 -8.19 5.49 -6.00
CA TRP A 78 -7.07 4.63 -5.63
C TRP A 78 -7.45 3.16 -5.58
N TYR A 79 -8.61 2.82 -5.01
CA TYR A 79 -9.17 1.48 -5.15
C TYR A 79 -9.30 1.10 -6.62
N PHE A 80 -9.81 2.01 -7.46
CA PHE A 80 -9.91 1.77 -8.89
C PHE A 80 -8.56 1.43 -9.53
N LYS A 81 -7.49 2.16 -9.18
CA LYS A 81 -6.12 1.85 -9.61
C LYS A 81 -5.57 0.53 -9.06
N LEU A 82 -6.02 0.12 -7.87
CA LEU A 82 -5.64 -1.16 -7.28
C LEU A 82 -6.31 -2.34 -8.02
N TYR A 83 -7.53 -2.13 -8.54
CA TYR A 83 -8.25 -3.12 -9.35
C TYR A 83 -7.81 -3.14 -10.82
N ASP A 84 -7.38 -2.00 -11.38
CA ASP A 84 -6.89 -1.82 -12.75
C ASP A 84 -5.41 -2.22 -12.84
N ALA A 85 -5.16 -3.52 -13.01
CA ALA A 85 -3.83 -4.11 -12.95
C ALA A 85 -2.97 -3.76 -14.18
N ASP A 86 -3.60 -3.55 -15.34
CA ASP A 86 -2.91 -3.14 -16.57
C ASP A 86 -2.79 -1.62 -16.71
N GLY A 87 -3.50 -0.84 -15.88
CA GLY A 87 -3.43 0.61 -15.83
C GLY A 87 -4.11 1.30 -17.03
N ASN A 88 -5.00 0.60 -17.73
CA ASN A 88 -5.70 1.11 -18.91
C ASN A 88 -6.83 2.10 -18.56
N GLY A 89 -7.15 2.24 -17.26
CA GLY A 89 -8.21 3.11 -16.75
C GLY A 89 -9.60 2.45 -16.72
N CYS A 90 -9.69 1.14 -16.96
CA CYS A 90 -10.91 0.33 -16.94
C CYS A 90 -10.63 -1.00 -16.23
N ILE A 91 -11.43 -1.34 -15.22
CA ILE A 91 -11.35 -2.65 -14.58
C ILE A 91 -12.08 -3.67 -15.46
N ASP A 92 -11.34 -4.60 -16.05
CA ASP A 92 -11.92 -5.67 -16.85
C ASP A 92 -12.34 -6.89 -16.01
N LYS A 93 -13.09 -7.81 -16.61
CA LYS A 93 -13.62 -8.98 -15.89
C LYS A 93 -12.51 -9.90 -15.39
N LYS A 94 -11.35 -9.94 -16.05
CA LYS A 94 -10.22 -10.77 -15.65
C LYS A 94 -9.51 -10.14 -14.46
N GLU A 95 -9.30 -8.83 -14.50
CA GLU A 95 -8.75 -8.06 -13.39
C GLU A 95 -9.62 -8.15 -12.15
N LEU A 96 -10.95 -8.04 -12.31
CA LEU A 96 -11.91 -8.22 -11.22
C LEU A 96 -11.88 -9.64 -10.63
N LEU A 97 -11.72 -10.67 -11.47
CA LEU A 97 -11.65 -12.07 -11.04
C LEU A 97 -10.29 -12.45 -10.46
N SER A 98 -9.20 -11.75 -10.81
CA SER A 98 -7.87 -12.06 -10.29
C SER A 98 -7.67 -11.65 -8.83
N ILE A 99 -8.60 -10.88 -8.26
CA ILE A 99 -8.56 -10.40 -6.87
C ILE A 99 -9.44 -11.26 -5.93
N PHE A 100 -10.27 -12.16 -6.47
CA PHE A 100 -11.11 -13.12 -5.72
C PHE A 100 -10.60 -14.55 -5.85
#